data_AF-A0A5D6Y5H4-F1
#
_entry.id   AF-A0A5D6Y5H4-F1
#
_cell.length_a   1.000
_cell.length_b   1.000
_cell.length_c   1.000
_cell.angle_alpha   90.00
_cell.angle_beta   90.00
_cell.angle_gamma   90.00
#
_symmetry.space_group_name_H-M   'P 1'
#
loop_
_entity.id
_entity.type
_entity.pdbx_description
1 polymer ?
#
loop_
_entity_poly.entity_id
_entity_poly.type
_entity_poly.pdbx_seq_one_letter_code
_entity_poly.pdbx_strand_id
1 'polypeptide(L)'
;FLTEHLDVSKLEHIGLIDVHTGLGAPGVDTLIFIESEDAKLARGVFPDINIVDSKNATDDTSKGYDGAGGFLCHGISWFLPSHVKAMCLAQEFGTVPTFAVFRSLIMENAMFHSAPTRRLPYAEKLRDVFYLHKSVQWKADIIQRGVRVFNQLKAFCTSG
;
A
#
# COMPACT_ATOMS: atom_id res chain seq x y z
N PHE A 1 -18.45 -4.63 -13.51
CA PHE A 1 -17.07 -4.84 -13.99
C PHE A 1 -16.49 -6.19 -13.57
N LEU A 2 -16.19 -6.45 -12.29
CA LEU A 2 -15.54 -7.73 -11.90
C LEU A 2 -16.38 -8.95 -12.27
N THR A 3 -17.66 -8.98 -11.91
CA THR A 3 -18.60 -10.05 -12.28
C THR A 3 -18.97 -10.08 -13.76
N GLU A 4 -18.68 -9.01 -14.51
CA GLU A 4 -18.94 -8.92 -15.96
C GLU A 4 -17.78 -9.47 -16.79
N HIS A 5 -16.55 -9.42 -16.24
CA HIS A 5 -15.33 -9.81 -16.95
C HIS A 5 -14.62 -11.03 -16.34
N LEU A 6 -14.99 -11.44 -15.13
CA LEU A 6 -14.45 -12.61 -14.46
C LEU A 6 -15.57 -13.60 -14.16
N ASP A 7 -15.36 -14.85 -14.56
CA ASP A 7 -16.17 -15.97 -14.11
C ASP A 7 -15.77 -16.33 -12.68
N VAL A 8 -16.26 -15.54 -11.72
CA VAL A 8 -15.93 -15.69 -10.30
C VAL A 8 -16.31 -17.06 -9.74
N SER A 9 -17.19 -17.82 -10.42
CA SER A 9 -17.57 -19.18 -10.03
C SER A 9 -16.46 -20.22 -10.23
N LYS A 10 -15.48 -19.92 -11.08
CA LYS A 10 -14.32 -20.78 -11.37
C LYS A 10 -13.04 -20.28 -10.72
N LEU A 11 -13.12 -19.19 -9.96
CA LEU A 11 -11.96 -18.57 -9.34
C LEU A 11 -11.61 -19.34 -8.07
N GLU A 12 -10.39 -19.86 -7.97
CA GLU A 12 -9.95 -20.55 -6.75
C GLU A 12 -9.13 -19.65 -5.83
N HIS A 13 -8.30 -18.81 -6.45
CA HIS A 13 -7.38 -17.93 -5.74
C HIS A 13 -7.42 -16.53 -6.34
N ILE A 14 -7.26 -15.51 -5.49
CA ILE A 14 -7.08 -14.13 -5.91
C ILE A 14 -6.02 -13.45 -5.07
N GLY A 15 -5.12 -12.74 -5.74
CA GLY A 15 -4.09 -11.92 -5.13
C GLY A 15 -4.36 -10.45 -5.40
N LEU A 16 -4.30 -9.61 -4.36
CA LEU A 16 -4.50 -8.17 -4.45
C LEU A 16 -3.32 -7.46 -3.79
N ILE A 17 -2.75 -6.48 -4.50
CA ILE A 17 -1.70 -5.61 -3.99
C ILE A 17 -2.19 -4.17 -4.13
N ASP A 18 -2.39 -3.50 -3.00
CA ASP A 18 -2.67 -2.08 -2.95
C ASP A 18 -1.35 -1.33 -2.75
N VAL A 19 -0.88 -0.60 -3.76
CA VAL A 19 0.45 0.00 -3.75
C VAL A 19 0.37 1.46 -3.31
N HIS A 20 1.07 1.78 -2.23
CA HIS A 20 1.10 3.10 -1.63
C HIS A 20 2.52 3.66 -1.56
N THR A 21 2.61 4.98 -1.49
CA THR A 21 3.87 5.71 -1.31
C THR A 21 3.66 6.81 -0.29
N GLY A 22 4.60 6.97 0.63
CA GLY A 22 4.52 8.02 1.63
C GLY A 22 5.36 7.71 2.85
N LEU A 23 4.79 6.95 3.78
CA LEU A 23 5.33 6.86 5.13
C LEU A 23 6.52 5.89 5.20
N GLY A 24 7.60 6.31 5.88
CA GLY A 24 8.78 5.49 6.13
C GLY A 24 10.04 5.96 5.39
N ALA A 25 11.11 5.19 5.53
CA ALA A 25 12.40 5.52 4.93
C ALA A 25 12.38 5.34 3.40
N PRO A 26 13.05 6.22 2.62
CA PRO A 26 13.13 6.09 1.17
C PRO A 26 13.64 4.71 0.73
N GLY A 27 12.90 4.05 -0.17
CA GLY A 27 13.32 2.80 -0.81
C GLY A 27 13.16 1.55 0.05
N VAL A 28 12.54 1.70 1.23
CA VAL A 28 12.09 0.58 2.08
C VAL A 28 10.62 0.33 1.78
N ASP A 29 10.27 -0.93 1.57
CA ASP A 29 8.88 -1.38 1.44
C ASP A 29 8.44 -2.18 2.66
N THR A 30 7.20 -1.97 3.05
CA THR A 30 6.54 -2.68 4.14
C THR A 30 5.25 -3.28 3.62
N LEU A 31 5.04 -4.58 3.87
CA LEU A 31 3.76 -5.22 3.57
C LEU A 31 2.87 -5.12 4.80
N ILE A 32 1.71 -4.53 4.60
CA ILE A 32 0.73 -4.27 5.65
C ILE A 32 -0.45 -5.20 5.40
N PHE A 33 -0.74 -6.04 6.38
CA PHE A 33 -1.89 -6.95 6.38
C PHE A 33 -2.93 -6.46 7.39
N ILE A 34 -4.19 -6.46 6.98
CA ILE A 34 -5.31 -5.97 7.80
C ILE A 34 -5.75 -7.03 8.82
N GLU A 35 -5.63 -8.30 8.46
CA GLU A 35 -5.99 -9.44 9.31
C GLU A 35 -4.75 -10.25 9.74
N SER A 36 -4.72 -10.61 11.02
CA SER A 36 -3.56 -11.23 11.67
C SER A 36 -3.33 -12.69 11.23
N GLU A 37 -4.39 -13.39 10.79
CA GLU A 37 -4.29 -14.74 10.23
C GLU A 37 -3.59 -14.72 8.87
N ASP A 38 -3.83 -13.69 8.05
CA ASP A 38 -3.17 -13.50 6.76
C ASP A 38 -1.68 -13.22 6.94
N ALA A 39 -1.29 -12.50 8.00
CA ALA A 39 0.11 -12.20 8.29
C ALA A 39 0.97 -13.45 8.53
N LYS A 40 0.41 -14.56 9.05
CA LYS A 40 1.14 -15.82 9.25
C LYS A 40 1.39 -16.53 7.92
N LEU A 41 0.35 -16.63 7.09
CA LEU A 41 0.45 -17.19 5.74
C LEU A 41 1.41 -16.35 4.88
N ALA A 42 1.31 -15.03 4.99
CA ALA A 42 2.15 -14.07 4.29
C ALA A 42 3.64 -14.27 4.57
N ARG A 43 4.04 -14.61 5.80
CA ARG A 43 5.46 -14.90 6.11
C ARG A 43 6.02 -16.07 5.32
N GLY A 44 5.19 -17.04 4.96
CA GLY A 44 5.57 -18.13 4.06
C GLY A 44 5.70 -17.70 2.60
N VAL A 45 4.86 -16.75 2.16
CA VAL A 45 4.83 -16.27 0.77
C VAL A 45 5.89 -15.18 0.51
N PHE A 46 6.17 -14.34 1.51
CA PHE A 46 7.06 -13.17 1.45
C PHE A 46 8.17 -13.25 2.52
N PRO A 47 9.09 -14.23 2.43
CA PRO A 47 10.05 -14.52 3.51
C PRO A 47 11.05 -13.38 3.78
N ASP A 48 11.35 -12.55 2.78
CA ASP A 48 12.41 -11.53 2.84
C ASP A 48 11.89 -10.09 3.01
N ILE A 49 10.62 -9.91 3.37
CA ILE A 49 9.98 -8.60 3.41
C ILE A 49 9.46 -8.30 4.81
N ASN A 50 9.57 -7.04 5.22
CA ASN A 50 9.02 -6.58 6.48
C ASN A 50 7.48 -6.68 6.42
N ILE A 51 6.92 -7.64 7.17
CA ILE A 51 5.48 -7.87 7.28
C ILE A 51 5.01 -7.27 8.59
N VAL A 52 4.03 -6.39 8.47
CA VAL A 52 3.40 -5.71 9.59
C VAL A 52 1.91 -6.04 9.61
N ASP A 53 1.44 -6.45 10.78
CA ASP A 53 0.02 -6.59 11.07
C ASP A 53 -0.50 -5.22 11.51
N SER A 54 -1.44 -4.64 10.76
CA SER A 54 -1.94 -3.29 11.02
C SER A 54 -2.60 -3.15 12.39
N LYS A 55 -3.07 -4.25 13.00
CA LYS A 55 -3.71 -4.25 14.33
C LYS A 55 -2.70 -4.32 15.49
N ASN A 56 -1.46 -4.76 15.22
CA ASN A 56 -0.43 -5.01 16.25
C ASN A 56 0.86 -4.21 16.00
N ALA A 57 0.73 -3.13 15.26
CA ALA A 57 1.84 -2.47 14.62
C ALA A 57 2.53 -1.44 15.53
N THR A 58 3.86 -1.46 15.59
CA THR A 58 4.65 -0.54 16.44
C THR A 58 5.44 0.51 15.64
N ASP A 59 5.58 0.33 14.32
CA ASP A 59 6.34 1.24 13.46
C ASP A 59 5.51 2.43 12.97
N ASP A 60 6.20 3.51 12.55
CA ASP A 60 5.57 4.77 12.15
C ASP A 60 4.72 4.66 10.87
N THR A 61 5.01 3.67 10.04
CA THR A 61 4.32 3.41 8.77
C THR A 61 2.92 2.86 9.03
N SER A 62 2.85 1.88 9.92
CA SER A 62 1.64 1.15 10.25
C SER A 62 0.72 1.84 11.26
N LYS A 63 1.26 2.70 12.13
CA LYS A 63 0.44 3.61 12.96
C LYS A 63 -0.46 4.53 12.14
N GLY A 64 -0.07 4.85 10.91
CA GLY A 64 -0.91 5.60 9.97
C GLY A 64 -2.18 4.87 9.55
N TYR A 65 -2.24 3.55 9.79
CA TYR A 65 -3.38 2.69 9.47
C TYR A 65 -4.25 2.37 10.69
N ASP A 66 -3.89 2.84 11.88
CA ASP A 66 -4.72 2.69 13.09
C ASP A 66 -6.02 3.50 12.90
N GLY A 67 -7.16 2.81 12.92
CA GLY A 67 -8.48 3.39 12.62
C GLY A 67 -8.75 3.68 11.13
N ALA A 68 -7.87 3.28 10.21
CA ALA A 68 -8.14 3.36 8.78
C ALA A 68 -9.24 2.35 8.38
N GLY A 69 -10.10 2.74 7.45
CA GLY A 69 -11.19 1.91 6.93
C GLY A 69 -11.35 2.09 5.42
N GLY A 70 -12.18 1.25 4.80
CA GLY A 70 -12.39 1.31 3.35
C GLY A 70 -11.27 0.66 2.53
N PHE A 71 -10.56 -0.30 3.10
CA PHE A 71 -9.52 -1.06 2.40
C PHE A 71 -10.06 -1.75 1.15
N LEU A 72 -9.29 -1.71 0.07
CA LEU A 72 -9.61 -2.40 -1.18
C LEU A 72 -9.95 -3.88 -0.95
N CYS A 73 -9.22 -4.54 -0.04
CA CYS A 73 -9.43 -5.93 0.37
C CYS A 73 -10.87 -6.21 0.82
N HIS A 74 -11.44 -5.32 1.65
CA HIS A 74 -12.81 -5.46 2.13
C HIS A 74 -13.83 -5.24 1.02
N GLY A 75 -13.57 -4.28 0.12
CA GLY A 75 -14.45 -4.01 -1.01
C GLY A 75 -14.49 -5.18 -2.00
N ILE A 76 -13.34 -5.78 -2.31
CA ILE A 76 -13.26 -6.92 -3.23
C ILE A 76 -13.89 -8.18 -2.63
N SER A 77 -13.68 -8.44 -1.33
CA SER A 77 -14.21 -9.65 -0.68
C SER A 77 -15.73 -9.75 -0.73
N TRP A 78 -16.46 -8.63 -0.79
CA TRP A 78 -17.92 -8.62 -0.98
C TRP A 78 -18.39 -9.25 -2.29
N PHE A 79 -17.53 -9.28 -3.32
CA PHE A 79 -17.86 -9.84 -4.63
C PHE A 79 -17.34 -11.26 -4.84
N LEU A 80 -16.55 -11.79 -3.90
CA LEU A 80 -15.93 -13.09 -4.02
C LEU A 80 -16.81 -14.19 -3.39
N PRO A 81 -17.03 -15.32 -4.08
CA PRO A 81 -17.61 -16.49 -3.45
C PRO A 81 -16.78 -16.97 -2.25
N SER A 82 -17.43 -17.60 -1.27
CA SER A 82 -16.78 -18.09 -0.04
C SER A 82 -15.71 -19.16 -0.27
N HIS A 83 -15.69 -19.82 -1.43
CA HIS A 83 -14.67 -20.82 -1.76
C HIS A 83 -13.37 -20.20 -2.28
N VAL A 84 -13.38 -18.92 -2.67
CA VAL A 84 -12.19 -18.26 -3.22
C VAL A 84 -11.24 -17.91 -2.09
N LYS A 85 -9.99 -18.36 -2.19
CA LYS A 85 -8.91 -17.96 -1.29
C LYS A 85 -8.33 -16.63 -1.73
N ALA A 86 -8.52 -15.59 -0.93
CA ALA A 86 -7.97 -14.27 -1.19
C ALA A 86 -6.70 -14.04 -0.36
N MET A 87 -5.68 -13.46 -0.98
CA MET A 87 -4.55 -12.85 -0.30
C MET A 87 -4.49 -11.39 -0.70
N CYS A 88 -4.69 -10.50 0.27
CA CYS A 88 -4.70 -9.07 0.04
C CYS A 88 -3.73 -8.38 0.97
N LEU A 89 -2.95 -7.46 0.41
CA LEU A 89 -1.94 -6.72 1.15
C LEU A 89 -1.83 -5.29 0.61
N ALA A 90 -1.48 -4.37 1.49
CA ALA A 90 -0.96 -3.08 1.09
C ALA A 90 0.56 -3.14 1.07
N GLN A 91 1.19 -2.60 0.01
CA GLN A 91 2.63 -2.42 -0.08
C GLN A 91 2.93 -0.93 0.01
N GLU A 92 3.43 -0.50 1.16
CA GLU A 92 3.78 0.90 1.40
C GLU A 92 5.27 1.12 1.13
N PHE A 93 5.59 2.06 0.24
CA PHE A 93 6.94 2.50 -0.03
C PHE A 93 7.25 3.83 0.66
N GLY A 94 8.22 3.81 1.56
CA GLY A 94 8.62 5.00 2.29
C GLY A 94 9.24 6.07 1.40
N THR A 95 9.04 7.34 1.78
CA THR A 95 9.58 8.51 1.08
C THR A 95 10.35 9.43 2.02
N VAL A 96 9.68 9.97 3.03
CA VAL A 96 10.22 10.91 4.01
C VAL A 96 9.60 10.63 5.38
N PRO A 97 10.20 11.13 6.48
CA PRO A 97 9.62 10.99 7.81
C PRO A 97 8.19 11.56 7.89
N THR A 98 7.32 10.90 8.66
CA THR A 98 5.89 11.26 8.82
C THR A 98 5.66 12.73 9.16
N PHE A 99 6.54 13.33 9.97
CA PHE A 99 6.46 14.77 10.30
C PHE A 99 6.60 15.68 9.06
N ALA A 100 7.42 15.30 8.08
CA ALA A 100 7.58 16.06 6.85
C ALA A 100 6.32 15.98 5.96
N VAL A 101 5.65 14.82 5.94
CA VAL A 101 4.36 14.64 5.29
C VAL A 101 3.30 15.52 5.95
N PHE A 102 3.14 15.41 7.27
CA PHE A 102 2.14 16.15 8.04
C PHE A 102 2.32 17.67 7.90
N ARG A 103 3.56 18.17 8.00
CA ARG A 103 3.85 19.59 7.79
C ARG A 103 3.45 20.05 6.38
N SER A 104 3.73 19.24 5.36
CA SER A 104 3.42 19.62 3.98
C SER A 104 1.91 19.64 3.72
N LEU A 105 1.15 18.70 4.31
CA LEU A 105 -0.32 18.71 4.29
C LEU A 105 -0.89 20.00 4.92
N ILE A 106 -0.42 20.38 6.12
CA ILE A 106 -0.87 21.60 6.79
C ILE A 106 -0.59 22.83 5.93
N MET A 107 0.63 22.96 5.43
CA MET A 107 1.04 24.14 4.67
C MET A 107 0.28 24.24 3.35
N GLU A 108 0.08 23.12 2.64
CA GLU A 108 -0.68 23.10 1.39
C GLU A 108 -2.16 23.43 1.62
N ASN A 109 -2.79 22.84 2.64
CA ASN A 109 -4.18 23.09 3.00
C ASN A 109 -4.41 24.57 3.42
N ALA A 110 -3.49 25.15 4.20
CA ALA A 110 -3.56 26.56 4.57
C ALA A 110 -3.51 27.46 3.32
N MET A 111 -2.64 27.15 2.36
CA MET A 111 -2.52 27.93 1.13
C MET A 111 -3.70 27.73 0.20
N PHE A 112 -4.26 26.52 0.14
CA PHE A 112 -5.48 26.23 -0.59
C PHE A 112 -6.65 27.11 -0.13
N HIS A 113 -6.82 27.28 1.18
CA HIS A 113 -7.93 28.06 1.73
C HIS A 113 -7.67 29.57 1.80
N SER A 114 -6.47 30.00 2.18
CA SER A 114 -6.21 31.42 2.49
C SER A 114 -5.48 32.19 1.39
N ALA A 115 -4.79 31.52 0.47
CA ALA A 115 -4.00 32.18 -0.57
C ALA A 115 -3.85 31.30 -1.83
N PRO A 116 -4.95 30.96 -2.52
CA PRO A 116 -4.95 29.96 -3.60
C PRO A 116 -4.02 30.33 -4.77
N THR A 117 -3.83 31.64 -5.05
CA THR A 117 -2.91 32.12 -6.10
C THR A 117 -1.44 31.85 -5.79
N ARG A 118 -1.09 31.55 -4.53
CA ARG A 118 0.27 31.23 -4.08
C ARG A 118 0.44 29.74 -3.72
N ARG A 119 -0.55 28.90 -4.02
CA ARG A 119 -0.59 27.49 -3.63
C ARG A 119 0.46 26.61 -4.32
N LEU A 120 0.84 26.95 -5.56
CA LEU A 120 1.61 26.04 -6.42
C LEU A 120 2.90 25.48 -5.77
N PRO A 121 3.78 26.29 -5.16
CA PRO A 121 5.00 25.75 -4.52
C PRO A 121 4.71 24.79 -3.35
N TYR A 122 3.58 24.95 -2.68
CA TYR A 122 3.17 24.10 -1.56
C TYR A 122 2.53 22.81 -2.04
N ALA A 123 1.78 22.86 -3.15
CA ALA A 123 1.29 21.68 -3.84
C ALA A 123 2.45 20.83 -4.39
N GLU A 124 3.48 21.46 -4.95
CA GLU A 124 4.70 20.77 -5.39
C GLU A 124 5.44 20.13 -4.22
N LYS A 125 5.57 20.85 -3.10
CA LYS A 125 6.16 20.29 -1.87
C LYS A 125 5.34 19.12 -1.32
N LEU A 126 4.02 19.22 -1.34
CA LEU A 126 3.12 18.14 -0.92
C LEU A 126 3.28 16.91 -1.82
N ARG A 127 3.32 17.09 -3.15
CA ARG A 127 3.63 16.00 -4.09
C ARG A 127 4.97 15.35 -3.73
N ASP A 128 6.00 16.15 -3.47
CA ASP A 128 7.37 15.65 -3.28
C ASP A 128 7.57 14.84 -2.00
N VAL A 129 6.69 14.98 -1.01
CA VAL A 129 6.69 14.14 0.20
C VAL A 129 5.89 12.85 0.04
N PHE A 130 5.18 12.66 -1.07
CA PHE A 130 4.53 11.38 -1.42
C PHE A 130 5.20 10.71 -2.63
N TYR A 131 5.94 11.46 -3.43
CA TYR A 131 6.58 10.98 -4.65
C TYR A 131 7.95 11.64 -4.80
N LEU A 132 9.03 10.89 -4.56
CA LEU A 132 10.41 11.38 -4.71
C LEU A 132 10.79 11.51 -6.19
N HIS A 133 10.14 12.43 -6.91
CA HIS A 133 10.13 12.50 -8.38
C HIS A 133 11.53 12.71 -9.00
N LYS A 134 12.48 13.27 -8.25
CA LYS A 134 13.86 13.47 -8.69
C LYS A 134 14.79 12.29 -8.38
N SER A 135 14.38 11.37 -7.51
CA SER A 135 15.21 10.23 -7.12
C SER A 135 15.01 9.07 -8.09
N VAL A 136 15.99 8.85 -8.97
CA VAL A 136 16.00 7.70 -9.89
C VAL A 136 16.12 6.40 -9.10
N GLN A 137 16.96 6.38 -8.06
CA GLN A 137 17.17 5.20 -7.22
C GLN A 137 15.87 4.75 -6.55
N TRP A 138 15.15 5.68 -5.92
CA TRP A 138 13.88 5.36 -5.25
C TRP A 138 12.84 4.76 -6.20
N LYS A 139 12.76 5.27 -7.45
CA LYS A 139 11.88 4.70 -8.47
C LYS A 139 12.32 3.29 -8.89
N ALA A 140 13.63 3.07 -9.03
CA ALA A 140 14.16 1.74 -9.35
C ALA A 140 13.86 0.74 -8.23
N ASP A 141 14.02 1.15 -6.97
CA ASP A 141 13.72 0.32 -5.79
C ASP A 141 12.23 -0.08 -5.75
N ILE A 142 11.32 0.86 -6.02
CA ILE A 142 9.88 0.59 -6.11
C ILE A 142 9.57 -0.48 -7.16
N ILE A 143 10.11 -0.32 -8.38
CA ILE A 143 9.83 -1.27 -9.46
C ILE A 143 10.39 -2.64 -9.09
N GLN A 144 11.64 -2.71 -8.63
CA GLN A 144 12.28 -3.98 -8.31
C GLN A 144 11.54 -4.74 -7.20
N ARG A 145 11.18 -4.05 -6.12
CA ARG A 145 10.49 -4.65 -4.97
C ARG A 145 9.02 -4.95 -5.27
N GLY A 146 8.32 -4.06 -5.98
CA GLY A 146 6.94 -4.28 -6.40
C GLY A 146 6.81 -5.50 -7.31
N VAL A 147 7.70 -5.64 -8.31
CA VAL A 147 7.73 -6.83 -9.19
C VAL A 147 8.04 -8.10 -8.40
N ARG A 148 8.90 -8.03 -7.38
CA ARG A 148 9.18 -9.17 -6.50
C ARG A 148 7.93 -9.65 -5.77
N VAL A 149 7.22 -8.74 -5.10
CA VAL A 149 5.97 -9.04 -4.38
C VAL A 149 4.90 -9.58 -5.32
N PHE A 150 4.76 -8.96 -6.50
CA PHE A 150 3.86 -9.46 -7.53
C PHE A 150 4.16 -10.90 -7.94
N ASN A 151 5.43 -11.23 -8.18
CA ASN A 151 5.83 -12.58 -8.58
C ASN A 151 5.59 -13.60 -7.45
N GLN A 152 5.85 -13.23 -6.20
CA GLN A 152 5.59 -14.08 -5.03
C GLN A 152 4.08 -14.35 -4.86
N LEU A 153 3.27 -13.30 -4.97
CA LEU A 153 1.81 -13.42 -4.89
C LEU A 153 1.24 -14.23 -6.05
N LYS A 154 1.75 -14.01 -7.28
CA LYS A 154 1.38 -14.80 -8.44
C LYS A 154 1.67 -16.28 -8.22
N ALA A 155 2.85 -16.62 -7.69
CA ALA A 155 3.22 -18.00 -7.40
C ALA A 155 2.23 -18.64 -6.42
N PHE A 156 1.86 -17.92 -5.34
CA PHE A 156 0.82 -18.35 -4.41
C PHE A 156 -0.53 -18.61 -5.09
N CYS A 157 -0.99 -17.72 -5.98
CA CYS A 157 -2.25 -17.91 -6.69
C CYS A 157 -2.23 -19.10 -7.67
N THR A 158 -1.06 -19.53 -8.12
CA THR A 158 -0.90 -20.64 -9.07
C THR A 158 -0.49 -21.97 -8.44
N SER A 159 -0.17 -22.01 -7.15
CA SER A 159 0.27 -23.21 -6.44
C SER A 159 -0.86 -24.15 -5.98
N GLY A 160 -2.04 -24.02 -6.58
CA GLY A 160 -3.23 -24.86 -6.35
C GLY A 160 -3.27 -26.08 -7.27
#